data_AF-A0A173MG90-F1
#
_entry.id   AF-A0A173MG90-F1
#
_cell.length_a   1.000
_cell.length_b   1.000
_cell.length_c   1.000
_cell.angle_alpha   90.00
_cell.angle_beta   90.00
_cell.angle_gamma   90.00
#
_symmetry.space_group_name_H-M   'P 1'
#
loop_
_entity.id
_entity.type
_entity.pdbx_description
1 polymer ?
#
loop_
_entity_poly.entity_id
_entity_poly.type
_entity_poly.pdbx_seq_one_letter_code
_entity_poly.pdbx_strand_id
1 'polypeptide(L)'
;MNTMVKRGFALLQTREPGDVPDIHDIEKNAGVKLPPLYKTFITCFKTGEYAIQKEQRITADKKTLLEFTWYNSEHPVFTDNDIRFDFFNNIEYEIEYNQNCLVIGTCHKYYQLLLSIEGEAADQLFLHIDEATPLVPLHMNIFQFVQTLVLIPIEEKYIAGMKYSQLYKKWGNEYWQTEE
;
A
#
# COMPACT_ATOMS: atom_id res chain seq x y z
N MET A 1 -12.81 0.39 22.03
CA MET A 1 -13.12 -0.68 21.07
C MET A 1 -11.82 -0.95 20.33
N ASN A 2 -11.25 -2.16 20.41
CA ASN A 2 -10.04 -2.47 19.65
C ASN A 2 -10.45 -2.66 18.18
N THR A 3 -10.34 -1.61 17.37
CA THR A 3 -10.43 -1.74 15.92
C THR A 3 -9.37 -2.75 15.51
N MET A 4 -9.77 -3.88 14.93
CA MET A 4 -8.81 -4.88 14.48
C MET A 4 -7.96 -4.23 13.38
N VAL A 5 -6.68 -4.01 13.68
CA VAL A 5 -5.73 -3.42 12.74
C VAL A 5 -5.56 -4.40 11.60
N LYS A 6 -6.02 -4.04 10.39
CA LYS A 6 -5.76 -4.83 9.18
C LYS A 6 -4.27 -4.75 8.86
N ARG A 7 -3.69 -5.87 8.42
CA ARG A 7 -2.25 -6.01 8.14
C ARG A 7 -2.02 -6.94 6.97
N GLY A 8 -0.87 -6.81 6.31
CA GLY A 8 -0.44 -7.80 5.34
C GLY A 8 -1.36 -7.89 4.12
N PHE A 9 -1.55 -9.12 3.65
CA PHE A 9 -2.44 -9.45 2.53
C PHE A 9 -3.92 -9.13 2.80
N ALA A 10 -4.35 -8.98 4.07
CA ALA A 10 -5.73 -8.57 4.37
C ALA A 10 -6.04 -7.13 3.90
N LEU A 11 -5.00 -6.36 3.55
CA LEU A 11 -5.12 -5.03 2.96
C LEU A 11 -5.35 -5.06 1.46
N LEU A 12 -5.05 -6.17 0.79
CA LEU A 12 -5.10 -6.24 -0.66
C LEU A 12 -6.45 -6.77 -1.15
N GLN A 13 -6.86 -6.31 -2.32
CA GLN A 13 -7.96 -6.91 -3.04
C GLN A 13 -7.44 -8.05 -3.93
N THR A 14 -8.04 -9.22 -3.82
CA THR A 14 -7.77 -10.33 -4.73
C THR A 14 -8.49 -10.11 -6.06
N ARG A 15 -7.94 -10.71 -7.13
CA ARG A 15 -8.62 -10.78 -8.42
C ARG A 15 -9.73 -11.83 -8.38
N GLU A 16 -10.78 -11.58 -9.15
CA GLU A 16 -11.86 -12.55 -9.35
C GLU A 16 -11.46 -13.58 -10.41
N PRO A 17 -12.06 -14.78 -10.41
CA PRO A 17 -11.89 -15.73 -11.50
C PRO A 17 -12.25 -15.10 -12.85
N GLY A 18 -11.28 -14.98 -13.76
CA GLY A 18 -11.44 -14.36 -15.08
C GLY A 18 -10.87 -12.95 -15.21
N ASP A 19 -10.47 -12.31 -14.10
CA ASP A 19 -9.79 -11.01 -14.06
C ASP A 19 -8.26 -11.19 -13.92
N VAL A 20 -7.71 -12.22 -14.57
CA VAL A 20 -6.27 -12.52 -14.52
C VAL A 20 -5.58 -11.83 -15.70
N PRO A 21 -4.56 -10.97 -15.45
CA PRO A 21 -3.88 -10.26 -16.51
C PRO A 21 -3.09 -11.23 -17.40
N ASP A 22 -3.05 -10.94 -18.71
CA ASP A 22 -2.16 -11.66 -19.62
C ASP A 22 -0.73 -11.15 -19.43
N ILE A 23 0.05 -11.91 -18.67
CA ILE A 23 1.45 -11.59 -18.36
C ILE A 23 2.30 -11.53 -19.63
N HIS A 24 2.01 -12.36 -20.64
CA HIS A 24 2.79 -12.35 -21.86
C HIS A 24 2.59 -11.01 -22.60
N ASP A 25 1.35 -10.55 -22.69
CA ASP A 25 1.04 -9.28 -23.32
C ASP A 25 1.65 -8.10 -22.55
N ILE A 26 1.62 -8.12 -21.22
CA ILE A 26 2.28 -7.09 -20.39
C ILE A 26 3.78 -7.06 -20.68
N GLU A 27 4.47 -8.20 -20.56
CA GLU A 27 5.92 -8.31 -20.81
C GLU A 27 6.30 -7.87 -22.22
N LYS A 28 5.48 -8.27 -23.22
CA LYS A 28 5.69 -7.91 -24.62
C LYS A 28 5.50 -6.42 -24.87
N ASN A 29 4.43 -5.82 -24.35
CA ASN A 29 4.13 -4.40 -24.51
C ASN A 29 5.14 -3.53 -23.80
N ALA A 30 5.59 -3.97 -22.62
CA ALA A 30 6.58 -3.29 -21.80
C ALA A 30 8.02 -3.46 -22.32
N GLY A 31 8.27 -4.48 -23.14
CA GLY A 31 9.60 -4.84 -23.60
C GLY A 31 10.51 -5.40 -22.50
N VAL A 32 9.94 -5.99 -21.44
CA VAL A 32 10.69 -6.52 -20.28
C VAL A 32 10.22 -7.90 -19.88
N LYS A 33 11.06 -8.59 -19.09
CA LYS A 33 10.67 -9.81 -18.40
C LYS A 33 10.42 -9.48 -16.93
N LEU A 34 9.19 -9.70 -16.48
CA LEU A 34 8.84 -9.56 -15.08
C LEU A 34 9.46 -10.70 -14.26
N PRO A 35 9.95 -10.42 -13.06
CA PRO A 35 10.40 -11.45 -12.13
C PRO A 35 9.27 -12.42 -11.70
N PRO A 36 9.58 -13.71 -11.46
CA PRO A 36 8.56 -14.73 -11.16
C PRO A 36 7.66 -14.43 -9.95
N LEU A 37 8.20 -13.89 -8.84
CA LEU A 37 7.36 -13.59 -7.67
C LEU A 37 6.43 -12.42 -7.98
N TYR A 38 6.92 -11.40 -8.69
CA TYR A 38 6.07 -10.31 -9.10
C TYR A 38 4.97 -10.73 -10.10
N LYS A 39 5.26 -11.64 -11.05
CA LYS A 39 4.22 -12.24 -11.90
C LYS A 39 3.13 -12.90 -11.06
N THR A 40 3.53 -13.70 -10.09
CA THR A 40 2.59 -14.38 -9.18
C THR A 40 1.74 -13.35 -8.43
N PHE A 41 2.38 -12.29 -7.92
CA PHE A 41 1.69 -11.23 -7.19
C PHE A 41 0.59 -10.56 -8.01
N ILE A 42 0.91 -10.08 -9.22
CA ILE A 42 -0.06 -9.36 -10.08
C ILE A 42 -1.16 -10.29 -10.64
N THR A 43 -0.94 -11.61 -10.69
CA THR A 43 -2.00 -12.56 -11.06
C THR A 43 -2.99 -12.83 -9.93
N CYS A 44 -2.56 -12.68 -8.67
CA CYS A 44 -3.39 -12.95 -7.50
C CYS A 44 -4.11 -11.70 -6.98
N PHE A 45 -3.46 -10.54 -7.07
CA PHE A 45 -3.94 -9.29 -6.46
C PHE A 45 -4.18 -8.22 -7.51
N LYS A 46 -5.17 -7.37 -7.24
CA LYS A 46 -5.42 -6.16 -8.04
C LYS A 46 -4.27 -5.18 -7.85
N THR A 47 -3.94 -4.45 -8.91
CA THR A 47 -2.99 -3.34 -8.92
C THR A 47 -3.71 -2.02 -9.23
N GLY A 48 -3.02 -0.89 -9.13
CA GLY A 48 -3.61 0.44 -9.34
C GLY A 48 -4.41 0.97 -8.13
N GLU A 49 -5.32 1.90 -8.40
CA GLU A 49 -6.07 2.64 -7.38
C GLU A 49 -6.89 1.75 -6.43
N TYR A 50 -7.27 0.56 -6.91
CA TYR A 50 -8.12 -0.40 -6.20
C TYR A 50 -7.34 -1.56 -5.55
N ALA A 51 -6.01 -1.55 -5.63
CA ALA A 51 -5.17 -2.61 -5.08
C ALA A 51 -5.33 -2.77 -3.57
N ILE A 52 -5.44 -1.64 -2.87
CA ILE A 52 -5.51 -1.55 -1.42
C ILE A 52 -6.95 -1.27 -1.01
N GLN A 53 -7.45 -2.02 -0.02
CA GLN A 53 -8.69 -1.71 0.68
C GLN A 53 -8.55 -0.38 1.41
N LYS A 54 -9.03 0.68 0.78
CA LYS A 54 -9.12 2.02 1.37
C LYS A 54 -10.36 2.09 2.24
N GLU A 55 -10.18 2.50 3.49
CA GLU A 55 -11.30 2.99 4.30
C GLU A 55 -11.40 4.50 4.10
N GLN A 56 -12.55 4.94 3.63
CA GLN A 56 -12.85 6.36 3.44
C GLN A 56 -13.60 6.87 4.66
N ARG A 57 -13.08 7.92 5.30
CA ARG A 57 -13.74 8.61 6.40
C ARG A 57 -14.00 10.06 6.03
N ILE A 58 -15.17 10.57 6.39
CA ILE A 58 -15.52 11.98 6.21
C ILE A 58 -14.97 12.77 7.40
N THR A 59 -14.25 13.86 7.11
CA THR A 59 -13.68 14.78 8.11
C THR A 59 -14.57 15.99 8.39
N ALA A 60 -14.26 16.74 9.46
CA ALA A 60 -15.04 17.91 9.88
C ALA A 60 -15.23 18.95 8.77
N ASP A 61 -14.27 19.06 7.85
CA ASP A 61 -14.31 19.91 6.66
C ASP A 61 -14.90 19.22 5.42
N LYS A 62 -15.62 18.09 5.60
CA LYS A 62 -16.24 17.27 4.56
C LYS A 62 -15.27 16.71 3.52
N LYS A 63 -13.99 16.58 3.85
CA LYS A 63 -13.02 15.89 3.00
C LYS A 63 -13.04 14.40 3.28
N THR A 64 -12.70 13.62 2.26
CA THR A 64 -12.47 12.19 2.41
C THR A 64 -11.02 12.00 2.84
N LEU A 65 -10.79 11.48 4.04
CA LEU A 65 -9.49 10.93 4.42
C LEU A 65 -9.46 9.44 4.09
N LEU A 66 -8.37 9.03 3.47
CA LEU A 66 -8.04 7.64 3.20
C LEU A 66 -7.25 7.12 4.40
N GLU A 67 -7.53 5.90 4.86
CA GLU A 67 -6.60 5.22 5.76
C GLU A 67 -5.31 4.82 5.02
N PHE A 68 -4.20 4.90 5.72
CA PHE A 68 -2.86 4.86 5.13
C PHE A 68 -2.26 3.48 5.36
N THR A 69 -1.60 2.95 4.34
CA THR A 69 -0.82 1.74 4.52
C THR A 69 0.61 2.13 4.87
N TRP A 70 1.12 1.56 5.95
CA TRP A 70 2.43 1.91 6.51
C TRP A 70 3.40 0.76 6.35
N TYR A 71 4.63 1.10 5.96
CA TYR A 71 5.78 0.21 5.94
C TYR A 71 6.71 0.57 7.11
N ASN A 72 6.87 -0.35 8.07
CA ASN A 72 7.87 -0.19 9.13
C ASN A 72 9.21 -0.71 8.62
N SER A 73 10.10 0.21 8.30
CA SER A 73 11.48 -0.11 7.99
C SER A 73 12.30 0.14 9.25
N GLU A 74 12.92 -0.89 9.82
CA GLU A 74 13.99 -0.70 10.83
C GLU A 74 15.26 -0.08 10.21
N HIS A 75 15.13 0.60 9.05
CA HIS A 75 16.24 1.07 8.25
C HIS A 75 16.70 2.45 8.76
N PRO A 76 18.00 2.62 9.08
CA PRO A 76 18.52 3.80 9.77
C PRO A 76 18.50 5.11 8.96
N VAL A 77 18.05 5.06 7.70
CA VAL A 77 17.97 6.24 6.81
C VAL A 77 16.72 7.07 7.09
N PHE A 78 15.68 6.47 7.67
CA PHE A 78 14.41 7.15 7.94
C PHE A 78 14.41 7.66 9.37
N THR A 79 14.71 8.94 9.54
CA THR A 79 14.68 9.60 10.85
C THR A 79 13.25 9.83 11.37
N ASP A 80 12.29 9.84 10.45
CA ASP A 80 10.86 9.69 10.73
C ASP A 80 10.49 8.27 10.28
N ASN A 81 10.23 7.36 11.23
CA ASN A 81 10.29 5.90 11.10
C ASN A 81 9.33 5.24 10.08
N ASP A 82 8.66 6.01 9.23
CA ASP A 82 7.39 5.60 8.67
C ASP A 82 7.23 6.03 7.21
N ILE A 83 7.35 5.07 6.29
CA ILE A 83 7.05 5.28 4.88
C ILE A 83 5.56 5.01 4.67
N ARG A 84 4.81 6.07 4.35
CA ARG A 84 3.43 5.98 3.87
C ARG A 84 3.44 5.34 2.48
N PHE A 85 2.87 4.16 2.34
CA PHE A 85 2.59 3.52 1.06
C PHE A 85 1.17 3.87 0.59
N ASP A 86 1.03 4.35 -0.64
CA ASP A 86 -0.24 4.85 -1.16
C ASP A 86 -0.97 3.82 -2.03
N PHE A 87 -0.29 3.26 -3.03
CA PHE A 87 -0.84 2.22 -3.91
C PHE A 87 0.24 1.56 -4.77
N PHE A 88 -0.08 0.39 -5.31
CA PHE A 88 0.69 -0.25 -6.39
C PHE A 88 0.30 0.36 -7.73
N ASN A 89 1.27 0.64 -8.60
CA ASN A 89 1.02 1.15 -9.94
C ASN A 89 0.28 0.12 -10.80
N ASN A 90 -0.54 0.61 -11.72
CA ASN A 90 -1.19 -0.26 -12.68
C ASN A 90 -0.25 -0.53 -13.87
N ILE A 91 0.55 -1.58 -13.72
CA ILE A 91 1.53 -1.98 -14.74
C ILE A 91 0.89 -2.42 -16.07
N GLU A 92 -0.42 -2.65 -16.11
CA GLU A 92 -1.14 -3.02 -17.34
C GLU A 92 -1.29 -1.80 -18.28
N TYR A 93 -1.23 -0.58 -17.72
CA TYR A 93 -1.43 0.67 -18.46
C TYR A 93 -0.20 1.56 -18.44
N GLU A 94 0.52 1.60 -17.30
CA GLU A 94 1.63 2.53 -17.10
C GLU A 94 2.83 1.79 -16.51
N ILE A 95 3.92 1.81 -17.26
CA ILE A 95 5.20 1.26 -16.86
C ILE A 95 6.23 2.38 -16.90
N GLU A 96 6.76 2.69 -15.71
CA GLU A 96 7.85 3.64 -15.53
C GLU A 96 9.11 2.88 -15.12
N TYR A 97 10.23 3.30 -15.69
CA TYR A 97 11.53 2.69 -15.46
C TYR A 97 12.49 3.66 -14.78
N ASN A 98 13.31 3.12 -13.89
CA ASN A 98 14.46 3.83 -13.35
C ASN A 98 15.58 2.81 -13.09
N GLN A 99 16.73 2.97 -13.75
CA GLN A 99 17.95 2.18 -13.51
C GLN A 99 17.71 0.65 -13.43
N ASN A 100 17.12 0.06 -14.48
CA ASN A 100 16.79 -1.38 -14.57
C ASN A 100 15.78 -1.87 -13.53
N CYS A 101 15.02 -0.94 -12.93
CA CYS A 101 13.93 -1.26 -12.04
C CYS A 101 12.60 -0.72 -12.60
N LEU A 102 11.54 -1.43 -12.27
CA LEU A 102 10.16 -1.07 -12.58
C LEU A 102 9.58 -0.28 -11.40
N VAL A 103 8.95 0.87 -11.63
CA VAL A 103 8.22 1.57 -10.57
C VAL A 103 6.88 0.86 -10.34
N ILE A 104 6.78 0.13 -9.23
CA ILE A 104 5.62 -0.71 -8.92
C ILE A 104 4.66 -0.09 -7.91
N GLY A 105 5.00 1.05 -7.32
CA GLY A 105 4.13 1.76 -6.41
C GLY A 105 4.67 3.09 -5.95
N THR A 106 3.82 3.85 -5.28
CA THR A 106 4.15 5.17 -4.75
C THR A 106 4.09 5.15 -3.23
N CYS A 107 5.09 5.79 -2.63
CA CYS A 107 5.31 5.89 -1.21
C CYS A 107 5.38 7.38 -0.83
N HIS A 108 4.28 7.98 -0.37
CA HIS A 108 4.21 9.41 -0.08
C HIS A 108 4.50 10.23 -1.36
N LYS A 109 4.37 11.56 -1.29
CA LYS A 109 4.43 12.43 -2.48
C LYS A 109 5.76 12.35 -3.28
N TYR A 110 6.82 11.80 -2.68
CA TYR A 110 8.17 11.89 -3.22
C TYR A 110 8.87 10.55 -3.41
N TYR A 111 8.40 9.46 -2.79
CA TYR A 111 9.12 8.19 -2.88
C TYR A 111 8.44 7.22 -3.82
N GLN A 112 9.26 6.45 -4.52
CA GLN A 112 8.82 5.41 -5.43
C GLN A 112 9.27 4.06 -4.86
N LEU A 113 8.40 3.05 -4.98
CA LEU A 113 8.73 1.66 -4.73
C LEU A 113 9.12 1.01 -6.06
N LEU A 114 10.33 0.48 -6.12
CA LEU A 114 10.91 -0.06 -7.34
C LEU A 114 11.14 -1.55 -7.19
N LEU A 115 10.92 -2.29 -8.26
CA LEU A 115 11.21 -3.70 -8.39
C LEU A 115 12.38 -3.88 -9.36
N SER A 116 13.47 -4.49 -8.90
CA SER A 116 14.52 -4.91 -9.80
C SER A 116 14.05 -6.08 -10.67
N ILE A 117 14.22 -5.92 -11.98
CA ILE A 117 13.74 -6.88 -13.00
C ILE A 117 14.86 -7.74 -13.61
N GLU A 118 16.12 -7.49 -13.25
CA GLU A 118 17.28 -8.13 -13.88
C GLU A 118 18.39 -8.49 -12.87
N GLY A 119 19.22 -9.46 -13.25
CA GLY A 119 20.41 -9.85 -12.49
C GLY A 119 20.12 -10.59 -11.19
N GLU A 120 21.11 -10.63 -10.30
CA GLU A 120 21.03 -11.31 -9.00
C GLU A 120 20.04 -10.64 -8.03
N ALA A 121 19.69 -9.38 -8.29
CA ALA A 121 18.73 -8.60 -7.52
C ALA A 121 17.29 -8.74 -8.03
N ALA A 122 17.03 -9.54 -9.06
CA ALA A 122 15.67 -9.76 -9.55
C ALA A 122 14.71 -10.15 -8.41
N ASP A 123 13.48 -9.63 -8.45
CA ASP A 123 12.46 -9.72 -7.39
C ASP A 123 12.75 -8.91 -6.10
N GLN A 124 13.89 -8.21 -5.99
CA GLN A 124 14.17 -7.34 -4.85
C GLN A 124 13.57 -5.95 -5.02
N LEU A 125 13.13 -5.39 -3.89
CA LEU A 125 12.56 -4.06 -3.82
C LEU A 125 13.57 -3.01 -3.38
N PHE A 126 13.43 -1.83 -3.95
CA PHE A 126 14.20 -0.64 -3.67
C PHE A 126 13.27 0.53 -3.43
N LEU A 127 13.75 1.50 -2.65
CA LEU A 127 13.12 2.81 -2.53
C LEU A 127 13.95 3.84 -3.28
N HIS A 128 13.29 4.63 -4.11
CA HIS A 128 13.87 5.83 -4.73
C HIS A 128 13.26 7.05 -4.06
N ILE A 129 14.12 7.92 -3.56
CA ILE A 129 13.73 9.10 -2.78
C ILE A 129 13.74 10.35 -3.67
N ASP A 130 14.83 10.55 -4.40
CA ASP A 130 15.03 11.60 -5.38
C ASP A 130 16.20 11.25 -6.31
N GLU A 131 16.41 12.03 -7.36
CA GLU A 131 17.47 11.82 -8.36
C GLU A 131 18.90 11.91 -7.78
N ALA A 132 19.08 12.59 -6.64
CA ALA A 132 20.40 12.79 -6.02
C ALA A 132 20.75 11.66 -5.04
N THR A 133 19.76 10.87 -4.62
CA THR A 133 19.91 9.83 -3.60
C THR A 133 20.02 8.44 -4.24
N PRO A 134 21.07 7.65 -3.92
CA PRO A 134 21.17 6.28 -4.38
C PRO A 134 19.94 5.45 -4.00
N LEU A 135 19.58 4.47 -4.83
CA LEU A 135 18.51 3.53 -4.52
C LEU A 135 18.77 2.84 -3.17
N VAL A 136 17.79 2.88 -2.28
CA VAL A 136 17.86 2.24 -0.96
C VAL A 136 17.32 0.81 -1.08
N PRO A 137 18.15 -0.23 -0.96
CA PRO A 137 17.66 -1.60 -1.01
C PRO A 137 16.80 -1.89 0.22
N LEU A 138 15.61 -2.46 0.01
CA LEU A 138 14.77 -2.96 1.10
C LEU A 138 15.10 -4.41 1.47
N HIS A 139 15.93 -5.09 0.67
CA HIS A 139 16.35 -6.48 0.85
C HIS A 139 15.17 -7.46 1.03
N MET A 140 14.06 -7.18 0.34
CA MET A 140 12.84 -7.98 0.39
C MET A 140 12.14 -8.03 -0.95
N ASN A 141 11.35 -9.08 -1.17
CA ASN A 141 10.45 -9.18 -2.31
C ASN A 141 9.06 -8.61 -2.01
N ILE A 142 8.21 -8.59 -3.03
CA ILE A 142 6.84 -8.05 -2.94
C ILE A 142 5.98 -8.70 -1.86
N PHE A 143 6.08 -10.01 -1.65
CA PHE A 143 5.27 -10.71 -0.64
C PHE A 143 5.74 -10.37 0.77
N GLN A 144 7.05 -10.30 0.98
CA GLN A 144 7.65 -9.88 2.25
C GLN A 144 7.29 -8.43 2.56
N PHE A 145 7.39 -7.53 1.58
CA PHE A 145 6.97 -6.14 1.73
C PHE A 145 5.50 -6.05 2.14
N VAL A 146 4.61 -6.74 1.43
CA VAL A 146 3.19 -6.72 1.78
C VAL A 146 2.95 -7.17 3.21
N GLN A 147 3.65 -8.18 3.73
CA GLN A 147 3.50 -8.63 5.11
C GLN A 147 3.84 -7.57 6.17
N THR A 148 4.72 -6.63 5.85
CA THR A 148 5.08 -5.52 6.75
C THR A 148 4.05 -4.39 6.74
N LEU A 149 3.10 -4.41 5.80
CA LEU A 149 2.11 -3.36 5.65
C LEU A 149 1.07 -3.38 6.78
N VAL A 150 0.79 -2.21 7.34
CA VAL A 150 -0.21 -2.01 8.40
C VAL A 150 -1.15 -0.88 8.03
N LEU A 151 -2.46 -1.08 8.21
CA LEU A 151 -3.44 0.00 8.09
C LEU A 151 -3.45 0.82 9.38
N ILE A 152 -3.08 2.09 9.30
CA ILE A 152 -3.16 2.99 10.45
C ILE A 152 -4.49 3.72 10.43
N PRO A 153 -5.35 3.52 11.45
CA PRO A 153 -6.61 4.24 11.54
C PRO A 153 -6.34 5.72 11.76
N ILE A 154 -7.17 6.55 11.14
CA ILE A 154 -7.11 8.00 11.32
C ILE A 154 -7.40 8.34 12.79
N GLU A 155 -6.57 9.22 13.38
CA GLU A 155 -6.83 9.71 14.72
C GLU A 155 -8.18 10.43 14.79
N GLU A 156 -8.91 10.17 15.86
CA GLU A 156 -10.26 10.71 16.08
C GLU A 156 -10.34 12.23 15.96
N LYS A 157 -9.28 12.97 16.33
CA LYS A 157 -9.23 14.43 16.23
C LYS A 157 -9.43 14.96 14.80
N TYR A 158 -9.24 14.11 13.79
CA TYR A 158 -9.43 14.46 12.38
C TYR A 158 -10.79 14.03 11.80
N ILE A 159 -11.61 13.27 12.54
CA ILE A 159 -12.91 12.75 12.07
C ILE A 159 -14.02 13.80 12.26
N ALA A 160 -14.92 13.94 11.28
CA ALA A 160 -16.09 14.82 11.38
C ALA A 160 -17.12 14.29 12.37
N GLY A 161 -17.81 15.20 13.04
CA GLY A 161 -19.06 14.88 13.72
C GLY A 161 -18.82 14.06 14.99
N MET A 162 -19.48 12.91 15.08
CA MET A 162 -19.49 12.10 16.29
C MET A 162 -18.12 11.46 16.54
N LYS A 163 -17.50 11.81 17.65
CA LYS A 163 -16.27 11.17 18.12
C LYS A 163 -16.62 9.84 18.80
N TYR A 164 -15.86 8.79 18.54
CA TYR A 164 -15.96 7.52 19.26
C TYR A 164 -15.78 7.67 20.77
N SER A 165 -14.99 8.66 21.23
CA SER A 165 -14.84 9.01 22.64
C SER A 165 -16.14 9.54 23.27
N GLN A 166 -17.09 10.02 22.47
CA GLN A 166 -18.42 10.42 22.93
C GLN A 166 -19.41 9.24 22.97
N LEU A 167 -19.05 8.08 22.39
CA LEU A 167 -19.90 6.89 22.40
C LEU A 167 -19.76 6.13 23.71
N TYR A 168 -20.88 5.89 24.38
CA TYR A 168 -20.94 5.08 25.58
C TYR A 168 -22.13 4.12 25.54
N LYS A 169 -22.07 3.05 26.35
CA LYS A 169 -23.14 2.07 26.47
C LYS A 169 -23.38 1.78 27.96
N LYS A 170 -24.57 2.14 28.46
CA LYS A 170 -24.97 1.78 29.82
C LYS A 170 -25.27 0.28 29.88
N TRP A 171 -25.04 -0.32 31.05
CA TRP A 171 -25.38 -1.72 31.28
C TRP A 171 -26.88 -1.96 31.09
N GLY A 172 -27.24 -3.00 30.34
CA GLY A 172 -28.63 -3.32 30.02
C GLY A 172 -29.21 -2.59 28.80
N ASN A 173 -28.50 -1.62 28.21
CA ASN A 173 -28.91 -1.05 26.93
C ASN A 173 -28.52 -1.99 25.78
N GLU A 174 -29.40 -2.10 24.78
CA GLU A 174 -29.08 -2.85 23.56
C GLU A 174 -28.23 -2.02 22.59
N TYR A 175 -28.33 -0.69 22.64
CA TYR A 175 -27.70 0.25 21.71
C TYR A 175 -26.74 1.23 22.41
N TRP A 176 -25.85 1.84 21.61
CA TRP A 176 -24.91 2.87 22.03
C TRP A 176 -25.58 4.24 22.10
N GLN A 177 -25.09 5.10 22.99
CA GLN A 177 -25.55 6.48 23.20
C GLN A 177 -24.38 7.46 23.04
N THR A 178 -24.69 8.74 22.84
CA THR A 178 -23.72 9.84 22.73
C THR A 178 -23.79 10.75 23.93
N GLU A 179 -22.65 11.12 24.52
CA GLU A 179 -22.61 12.26 25.44
C GLU A 179 -22.60 13.55 24.60
N GLU A 180 -23.52 14.47 24.91
CA GLU A 180 -23.56 15.81 24.31
C GLU A 180 -22.34 16.65 24.69
#